data_AF-A0A2X2WEX8-F1
#
_entry.id   AF-A0A2X2WEX8-F1
#
_cell.length_a   1.000
_cell.length_b   1.000
_cell.length_c   1.000
_cell.angle_alpha   90.00
_cell.angle_beta   90.00
_cell.angle_gamma   90.00
#
_symmetry.space_group_name_H-M   'P 1'
#
loop_
_entity.id
_entity.type
_entity.pdbx_description
1 polymer ?
#
loop_
_entity_poly.entity_id
_entity_poly.type
_entity_poly.pdbx_seq_one_letter_code
_entity_poly.pdbx_strand_id
1 'polypeptide(L)' 'MSRFRPVELHHASRLLNHGPTVLITSRDDRTERRNVMAAAWSMPVEF' A
#
# COMPACT_ATOMS: atom_id res chain seq x y z
N MET A 1 -14.10 -3.48 -17.75
CA MET A 1 -13.87 -4.29 -16.53
C MET A 1 -12.56 -3.84 -15.90
N SER A 2 -12.49 -3.65 -14.58
CA SER A 2 -11.25 -3.28 -13.89
C SER A 2 -10.23 -4.43 -13.98
N ARG A 3 -8.96 -4.13 -14.19
CA ARG A 3 -7.87 -5.13 -14.17
C ARG A 3 -7.60 -5.71 -12.77
N PHE A 4 -8.11 -5.03 -11.74
CA PHE A 4 -7.86 -5.38 -10.35
C PHE A 4 -8.94 -6.33 -9.84
N ARG A 5 -8.51 -7.37 -9.11
CA ARG A 5 -9.38 -8.25 -8.34
C ARG A 5 -9.34 -7.82 -6.88
N PRO A 6 -10.49 -7.72 -6.19
CA PRO A 6 -10.50 -7.39 -4.77
C PRO A 6 -9.80 -8.50 -3.96
N VAL A 7 -9.18 -8.10 -2.85
CA VAL A 7 -8.64 -8.99 -1.84
C VAL A 7 -9.52 -8.83 -0.61
N GLU A 8 -10.06 -9.94 -0.11
CA GLU A 8 -10.82 -9.95 1.14
C GLU A 8 -9.97 -9.39 2.29
N LEU A 9 -10.59 -8.59 3.18
CA LEU A 9 -9.85 -7.86 4.21
C LEU A 9 -8.98 -8.78 5.09
N HIS A 10 -9.52 -9.91 5.52
CA HIS A 10 -8.80 -10.91 6.32
C HIS A 10 -7.63 -11.61 5.59
N HIS A 11 -7.45 -11.34 4.30
CA HIS A 11 -6.31 -11.81 3.50
C HIS A 11 -5.31 -10.70 3.14
N ALA A 12 -5.59 -9.43 3.47
CA ALA A 12 -4.79 -8.29 3.03
C ALA A 12 -3.32 -8.35 3.51
N SER A 13 -3.08 -8.82 4.73
CA SER A 13 -1.73 -8.96 5.30
C SER A 13 -0.80 -9.85 4.45
N ARG A 14 -1.33 -10.82 3.71
CA ARG A 14 -0.54 -11.72 2.84
C ARG A 14 0.22 -10.97 1.74
N LEU A 15 -0.26 -9.79 1.34
CA LEU A 15 0.42 -8.94 0.36
C LEU A 15 1.75 -8.38 0.87
N LEU A 16 1.92 -8.28 2.20
CA LEU A 16 3.09 -7.66 2.83
C LEU A 16 3.94 -8.67 3.62
N ASN A 17 3.37 -9.81 4.05
CA ASN A 17 4.04 -10.77 4.94
C ASN A 17 5.37 -11.35 4.41
N HIS A 18 5.62 -11.27 3.10
CA HIS A 18 6.89 -11.71 2.50
C HIS A 18 7.96 -10.61 2.47
N GLY A 19 7.71 -9.46 3.11
CA GLY A 19 8.65 -8.36 3.26
C GLY A 19 9.08 -7.67 1.95
N PRO A 20 8.17 -7.33 1.01
CA PRO A 20 8.54 -6.63 -0.20
C PRO A 20 8.97 -5.18 0.09
N THR A 21 9.86 -4.63 -0.73
CA THR A 21 10.00 -3.16 -0.83
C THR A 21 8.73 -2.59 -1.47
N VAL A 22 8.11 -1.60 -0.83
CA VAL A 22 6.84 -1.00 -1.28
C VAL A 22 7.02 0.42 -1.80
N LEU A 23 6.02 0.91 -2.53
CA LEU A 23 5.87 2.33 -2.88
C LEU A 23 4.78 2.95 -2.00
N ILE A 24 5.14 4.00 -1.26
CA ILE A 24 4.21 4.81 -0.46
C ILE A 24 3.81 6.02 -1.30
N THR A 25 2.50 6.18 -1.51
CA THR A 25 1.93 7.34 -2.20
C THR A 25 1.23 8.25 -1.20
N SER A 26 1.39 9.56 -1.33
CA SER A 26 0.63 10.54 -0.55
C SER A 26 0.02 11.63 -1.43
N ARG A 27 -1.05 12.25 -0.94
CA ARG A 27 -1.67 13.44 -1.52
C ARG A 27 -1.97 14.43 -0.39
N ASP A 28 -1.59 15.68 -0.60
CA ASP A 28 -2.03 16.80 0.24
C ASP A 28 -3.23 17.46 -0.44
N ASP A 29 -4.41 17.44 0.20
CA ASP A 29 -5.64 17.98 -0.37
C ASP A 29 -5.65 19.51 -0.44
N ARG A 30 -4.85 20.21 0.39
CA ARG A 30 -4.78 21.68 0.38
C ARG A 30 -3.87 22.19 -0.73
N THR A 31 -2.75 21.52 -0.98
CA THR A 31 -1.77 21.94 -2.00
C THR A 31 -1.90 21.15 -3.31
N GLU A 32 -2.78 20.15 -3.34
CA GLU A 32 -2.96 19.16 -4.40
C GLU A 32 -1.70 18.38 -4.79
N ARG A 33 -0.63 18.51 -4.00
CA ARG A 33 0.65 17.84 -4.27
C ARG A 33 0.51 16.35 -4.05
N ARG A 34 1.19 15.59 -4.91
CA ARG A 34 1.30 14.14 -4.82
C ARG A 34 2.77 13.77 -4.71
N ASN A 35 3.07 12.73 -3.94
CA ASN A 35 4.44 12.23 -3.80
C ASN A 35 4.46 10.70 -3.81
N VAL A 36 5.63 10.15 -4.15
CA VAL A 36 5.91 8.71 -4.15
C VAL A 36 7.28 8.46 -3.53
N MET A 37 7.38 7.48 -2.63
CA MET A 37 8.62 7.08 -1.97
C MET A 37 8.75 5.55 -1.97
N ALA A 38 9.94 5.03 -2.24
CA ALA A 38 10.24 3.62 -1.99
C ALA A 38 10.61 3.39 -0.51
N ALA A 39 10.03 2.38 0.11
CA ALA A 39 10.27 2.03 1.51
C ALA A 39 10.49 0.51 1.67
N ALA A 40 11.64 0.13 2.20
CA ALA A 40 11.95 -1.27 2.52
C ALA A 40 11.45 -1.68 3.91
N TRP A 41 11.21 -0.70 4.81
CA TRP A 41 10.85 -0.96 6.21
C TRP A 41 9.35 -0.76 6.41
N SER A 42 8.56 -1.71 5.93
CA SER A 42 7.12 -1.76 6.13
C SER A 42 6.73 -3.13 6.70
N MET A 43 6.03 -3.13 7.85
CA MET A 43 5.56 -4.34 8.52
C MET A 43 4.05 -4.22 8.77
N PRO A 44 3.24 -5.26 8.45
CA PRO A 44 1.83 -5.27 8.81
C PRO A 44 1.64 -5.34 10.34
N VAL A 45 0.64 -4.62 10.86
CA VAL A 45 0.29 -4.60 12.30
C VAL A 45 -0.98 -5.42 12.57
N GLU A 46 -2.02 -5.26 11.74
CA GLU A 46 -3.27 -6.04 11.77
C GLU A 46 -3.89 -6.16 10.35
N PHE A 47 -5.04 -6.86 10.22
CA PHE A 47 -5.84 -6.98 9.00
C PHE A 47 -7.32 -6.69 9.24
#